data_AF-A0A067GHD1-F1
#
_entry.id   AF-A0A067GHD1-F1
#
_cell.length_a   1.000
_cell.length_b   1.000
_cell.length_c   1.000
_cell.angle_alpha   90.00
_cell.angle_beta   90.00
_cell.angle_gamma   90.00
#
_symmetry.space_group_name_H-M   'P 1'
#
loop_
_entity.id
_entity.type
_entity.pdbx_description
1 polymer ?
#
loop_
_entity_poly.entity_id
_entity_poly.type
_entity_poly.pdbx_seq_one_letter_code
_entity_poly.pdbx_strand_id
1 'polypeptide(L)'
;ARAFYGFQIAMENIHSEMYSLLLETYIKDSKEKHRLFNAIENIPCVAQKAKWALDWIHSSDSFAERLVGFACVEGIFFSGSFCAIFWLKKRGLMPGLTFSNELISRDEGLHCDFACLLYSLLRKRLHWQKVHHMVHEAVEIETQFVCEALPCALIGMNSSLMSQYIKFVADRLLH
;
A
#
# COMPACT_ATOMS: atom_id res chain seq x y z
N ALA A 1 -17.38 -11.86 -8.46
CA ALA A 1 -16.06 -11.24 -8.74
C ALA A 1 -16.17 -9.96 -9.57
N ARG A 2 -16.71 -9.97 -10.80
CA ARG A 2 -16.73 -8.78 -11.68
C ARG A 2 -17.37 -7.53 -11.05
N ALA A 3 -18.50 -7.68 -10.34
CA ALA A 3 -19.14 -6.56 -9.66
C ALA A 3 -18.25 -5.93 -8.56
N PHE A 4 -17.51 -6.76 -7.81
CA PHE A 4 -16.56 -6.28 -6.80
C PHE A 4 -15.46 -5.45 -7.46
N TYR A 5 -14.80 -5.97 -8.50
CA TYR A 5 -13.77 -5.22 -9.22
C TYR A 5 -14.31 -3.93 -9.86
N GLY A 6 -15.54 -3.94 -10.36
CA GLY A 6 -16.18 -2.72 -10.87
C GLY A 6 -16.33 -1.63 -9.80
N PHE A 7 -16.69 -2.03 -8.57
CA PHE A 7 -16.79 -1.09 -7.45
C PHE A 7 -15.43 -0.66 -6.93
N GLN A 8 -14.47 -1.59 -6.82
CA GLN A 8 -13.09 -1.28 -6.45
C GLN A 8 -12.48 -0.22 -7.38
N ILE A 9 -12.62 -0.37 -8.71
CA ILE A 9 -12.11 0.63 -9.67
C ILE A 9 -12.73 2.02 -9.43
N ALA A 10 -14.03 2.09 -9.11
CA ALA A 10 -14.67 3.35 -8.79
C ALA A 10 -14.11 3.96 -7.49
N MET A 11 -13.91 3.13 -6.46
CA MET A 11 -13.33 3.56 -5.18
C MET A 11 -11.88 4.04 -5.32
N GLU A 12 -11.05 3.34 -6.11
CA GLU A 12 -9.67 3.78 -6.37
C GLU A 12 -9.61 5.16 -7.05
N ASN A 13 -10.56 5.48 -7.94
CA ASN A 13 -10.64 6.82 -8.51
C ASN A 13 -10.97 7.88 -7.44
N ILE A 14 -11.84 7.55 -6.47
CA ILE A 14 -12.15 8.42 -5.33
C ILE A 14 -10.92 8.58 -4.43
N HIS A 15 -10.15 7.50 -4.19
CA HIS A 15 -8.90 7.57 -3.43
C HIS A 15 -7.92 8.54 -4.10
N SER A 16 -7.74 8.43 -5.42
CA SER A 16 -6.87 9.31 -6.21
C SER A 16 -7.31 10.78 -6.14
N GLU A 17 -8.62 11.05 -6.26
CA GLU A 17 -9.16 12.41 -6.11
C GLU A 17 -8.90 12.96 -4.69
N MET A 18 -9.16 12.15 -3.66
CA MET A 18 -8.92 12.54 -2.27
C MET A 18 -7.46 12.88 -1.99
N TYR A 19 -6.50 12.08 -2.45
CA TYR A 19 -5.08 12.38 -2.30
C TYR A 19 -4.68 13.65 -3.07
N SER A 20 -5.22 13.84 -4.27
CA SER A 20 -4.98 15.05 -5.07
C SER A 20 -5.48 16.31 -4.35
N LEU A 21 -6.70 16.25 -3.78
CA LEU A 21 -7.27 17.34 -3.00
C LEU A 21 -6.45 17.66 -1.75
N LEU A 22 -5.96 16.64 -1.03
CA LEU A 22 -5.09 16.82 0.13
C LEU A 22 -3.76 17.50 -0.25
N LEU A 23 -3.12 17.05 -1.34
CA LEU A 23 -1.89 17.66 -1.85
C LEU A 23 -2.11 19.12 -2.27
N GLU A 24 -3.21 19.41 -2.98
CA GLU A 24 -3.56 20.79 -3.34
C GLU A 24 -3.81 21.69 -2.13
N THR A 25 -4.41 21.12 -1.09
CA THR A 25 -4.72 21.83 0.14
C THR A 25 -3.46 22.14 0.94
N TYR A 26 -2.52 21.20 1.06
CA TYR A 26 -1.36 21.36 1.94
C TYR A 26 -0.10 21.89 1.24
N ILE A 27 0.09 21.61 -0.05
CA ILE A 27 1.27 22.03 -0.81
C ILE A 27 0.91 23.23 -1.69
N LYS A 28 1.39 24.41 -1.28
CA LYS A 28 1.11 25.67 -1.99
C LYS A 28 2.08 25.96 -3.12
N ASP A 29 3.32 25.50 -3.01
CA ASP A 29 4.29 25.67 -4.08
C ASP A 29 3.97 24.76 -5.28
N SER A 30 3.82 25.37 -6.45
CA SER A 30 3.41 24.68 -7.68
C SER A 30 4.50 23.74 -8.18
N LYS A 31 5.78 24.10 -8.01
CA LYS A 31 6.90 23.25 -8.44
C LYS A 31 6.98 21.98 -7.58
N GLU A 32 6.94 22.14 -6.26
CA GLU A 32 6.95 21.00 -5.35
C GLU A 32 5.72 20.12 -5.54
N LYS A 33 4.54 20.70 -5.74
CA LYS A 33 3.32 19.97 -6.08
C LYS A 33 3.50 19.12 -7.35
N HIS A 34 4.03 19.70 -8.43
CA HIS A 34 4.27 18.97 -9.68
C HIS A 34 5.28 17.82 -9.48
N ARG A 35 6.34 18.03 -8.69
CA ARG A 35 7.31 16.99 -8.35
C ARG A 35 6.66 15.83 -7.59
N LEU A 36 5.79 16.13 -6.62
CA LEU A 36 5.09 15.13 -5.81
C LEU A 36 4.01 14.37 -6.60
N PHE A 37 3.32 15.02 -7.54
CA PHE A 37 2.39 14.32 -8.44
C PHE A 37 3.10 13.32 -9.36
N ASN A 38 4.33 13.64 -9.77
CA ASN A 38 5.16 12.75 -10.59
C ASN A 38 6.14 11.93 -9.73
N ALA A 39 5.71 11.51 -8.54
CA ALA A 39 6.59 10.84 -7.57
C ALA A 39 7.20 9.53 -8.09
N ILE A 40 6.52 8.78 -8.96
CA ILE A 40 7.07 7.56 -9.57
C ILE A 40 8.35 7.86 -10.37
N GLU A 41 8.41 9.01 -11.05
CA GLU A 41 9.57 9.42 -11.84
C GLU A 41 10.64 10.11 -10.98
N ASN A 42 10.22 10.81 -9.92
CA ASN A 42 11.08 11.72 -9.16
C ASN A 42 11.55 11.18 -7.81
N ILE A 43 10.96 10.09 -7.29
CA ILE A 43 11.25 9.55 -5.97
C ILE A 43 11.63 8.07 -6.10
N PRO A 44 12.92 7.71 -5.97
CA PRO A 44 13.42 6.36 -6.24
C PRO A 44 12.69 5.23 -5.49
N CYS A 45 12.33 5.44 -4.23
CA CYS A 45 11.60 4.43 -3.45
C CYS A 45 10.17 4.20 -3.95
N VAL A 46 9.52 5.23 -4.51
CA VAL A 46 8.20 5.10 -5.15
C VAL A 46 8.35 4.40 -6.50
N ALA A 47 9.40 4.72 -7.26
CA ALA A 47 9.73 4.03 -8.51
C ALA A 47 9.96 2.52 -8.29
N GLN A 48 10.67 2.15 -7.21
CA GLN A 48 10.94 0.75 -6.87
C GLN A 48 9.65 -0.03 -6.55
N LYS A 49 8.74 0.56 -5.75
CA LYS A 49 7.41 -0.02 -5.49
C LYS A 49 6.61 -0.20 -6.77
N ALA A 50 6.55 0.84 -7.59
CA ALA A 50 5.84 0.81 -8.87
C ALA A 50 6.42 -0.28 -9.79
N LYS A 51 7.75 -0.39 -9.88
CA LYS A 51 8.42 -1.43 -10.64
C LYS A 51 8.04 -2.83 -10.16
N TRP A 52 8.13 -3.10 -8.86
CA TRP A 52 7.76 -4.41 -8.30
C TRP A 52 6.30 -4.76 -8.64
N ALA A 53 5.36 -3.82 -8.47
CA ALA A 53 3.96 -4.05 -8.83
C ALA A 53 3.77 -4.30 -10.33
N LEU A 54 4.44 -3.52 -11.19
CA LEU A 54 4.38 -3.67 -12.65
C LEU A 54 4.96 -5.00 -13.12
N ASP A 55 6.04 -5.47 -12.51
CA ASP A 55 6.68 -6.75 -12.84
C ASP A 55 5.68 -7.90 -12.63
N TRP A 56 4.89 -7.89 -11.56
CA TRP A 56 3.84 -8.90 -11.34
C TRP A 56 2.63 -8.71 -12.27
N ILE A 57 2.16 -7.48 -12.46
CA ILE A 57 0.99 -7.19 -13.31
C ILE A 57 1.25 -7.59 -14.77
N HIS A 58 2.43 -7.31 -15.30
CA HIS A 58 2.79 -7.55 -16.70
C HIS A 58 3.46 -8.91 -16.94
N SER A 59 3.77 -9.66 -15.89
CA SER A 59 4.33 -11.00 -16.02
C SER A 59 3.39 -11.92 -16.81
N SER A 60 3.97 -12.81 -17.61
CA SER A 60 3.26 -13.98 -18.17
C SER A 60 3.00 -15.07 -17.11
N ASP A 61 3.14 -14.73 -15.83
CA ASP A 61 3.02 -15.64 -14.70
C ASP A 61 1.57 -16.12 -14.51
N SER A 62 1.39 -17.06 -13.59
CA SER A 62 0.08 -17.64 -13.33
C SER A 62 -0.89 -16.60 -12.74
N PHE A 63 -2.20 -16.84 -12.91
CA PHE A 63 -3.22 -16.02 -12.23
C PHE A 63 -3.04 -16.02 -10.70
N ALA A 64 -2.52 -17.11 -10.13
CA ALA A 64 -2.24 -17.22 -8.71
C ALA A 64 -1.10 -16.29 -8.27
N GLU A 65 -0.04 -16.14 -9.06
CA GLU A 65 1.04 -15.16 -8.82
C GLU A 65 0.52 -13.73 -8.86
N ARG A 66 -0.23 -13.37 -9.92
CA ARG A 66 -0.82 -12.03 -10.01
C ARG A 66 -1.74 -11.72 -8.83
N LEU A 67 -2.49 -12.70 -8.33
CA LEU A 67 -3.40 -12.49 -7.21
C LEU A 67 -2.66 -12.30 -5.87
N VAL A 68 -1.55 -13.02 -5.65
CA VAL A 68 -0.68 -12.79 -4.47
C VAL A 68 0.01 -11.44 -4.57
N GLY A 69 0.56 -11.10 -5.74
CA GLY A 69 1.17 -9.80 -5.97
C GLY A 69 0.17 -8.65 -5.72
N PHE A 70 -1.05 -8.81 -6.21
CA PHE A 70 -2.15 -7.87 -5.95
C PHE A 70 -2.48 -7.76 -4.45
N ALA A 71 -2.59 -8.88 -3.73
CA ALA A 71 -2.83 -8.84 -2.28
C ALA A 71 -1.70 -8.13 -1.51
N CYS A 72 -0.44 -8.25 -1.96
CA CYS A 72 0.67 -7.49 -1.39
C CYS A 72 0.54 -5.97 -1.66
N VAL A 73 0.06 -5.58 -2.85
CA VAL A 73 -0.15 -4.16 -3.19
C VAL A 73 -1.22 -3.54 -2.29
N GLU A 74 -2.37 -4.20 -2.13
CA GLU A 74 -3.48 -3.67 -1.32
C GLU A 74 -3.22 -3.82 0.20
N GLY A 75 -2.50 -4.87 0.60
CA GLY A 75 -2.37 -5.26 2.01
C GLY A 75 -1.07 -4.85 2.71
N ILE A 76 0.07 -4.88 2.00
CA ILE A 76 1.40 -4.63 2.58
C ILE A 76 1.91 -3.26 2.17
N PHE A 77 1.89 -2.95 0.87
CA PHE A 77 2.29 -1.62 0.41
C PHE A 77 1.37 -0.57 1.02
N PHE A 78 1.97 0.57 1.39
CA PHE A 78 1.32 1.69 2.06
C PHE A 78 0.80 1.41 3.48
N SER A 79 0.87 0.19 3.99
CA SER A 79 0.50 -0.13 5.38
C SER A 79 1.28 0.72 6.40
N GLY A 80 2.56 0.99 6.12
CA GLY A 80 3.39 1.88 6.94
C GLY A 80 2.92 3.33 6.90
N SER A 81 2.52 3.82 5.73
CA SER A 81 1.93 5.16 5.56
C SER A 81 0.61 5.32 6.32
N PHE A 82 -0.29 4.33 6.22
CA PHE A 82 -1.55 4.37 6.96
C PHE A 82 -1.32 4.42 8.47
N CYS A 83 -0.40 3.60 8.97
CA CYS A 83 0.00 3.59 10.37
C CYS A 83 0.58 4.94 10.81
N ALA A 84 1.44 5.54 9.98
CA ALA A 84 2.03 6.86 10.22
C ALA A 84 0.98 7.97 10.30
N ILE A 85 -0.08 7.92 9.48
CA ILE A 85 -1.17 8.90 9.57
C ILE A 85 -2.05 8.64 10.79
N PHE A 86 -2.32 7.39 11.16
CA PHE A 86 -3.00 7.07 12.42
C PHE A 86 -2.22 7.55 13.66
N TRP A 87 -0.88 7.58 13.58
CA TRP A 87 -0.06 8.18 14.63
C TRP A 87 -0.36 9.68 14.81
N LEU A 88 -0.59 10.42 13.72
CA LEU A 88 -1.04 11.82 13.79
C LEU A 88 -2.44 11.94 14.41
N LYS A 89 -3.35 11.01 14.09
CA LYS A 89 -4.69 10.93 14.70
C LYS A 89 -4.61 10.79 16.22
N LYS A 90 -3.72 9.92 16.72
CA LYS A 90 -3.49 9.74 18.17
C LYS A 90 -3.07 11.05 18.86
N ARG A 91 -2.41 11.95 18.14
CA ARG A 91 -1.98 13.27 18.61
C ARG A 91 -3.02 14.37 18.38
N GLY A 92 -4.20 14.06 17.83
CA GLY A 92 -5.26 15.01 17.54
C GLY A 92 -4.93 15.98 16.38
N LEU A 93 -4.06 15.58 15.46
CA LEU A 93 -3.60 16.42 14.35
C LEU A 93 -4.28 16.04 13.04
N MET A 94 -4.46 17.03 12.16
CA MET A 94 -4.88 16.84 10.77
C MET A 94 -6.20 16.05 10.62
N PRO A 95 -7.32 16.50 11.22
CA PRO A 95 -8.56 15.72 11.28
C PRO A 95 -9.07 15.29 9.91
N GLY A 96 -9.00 16.16 8.89
CA GLY A 96 -9.39 15.82 7.51
C GLY A 96 -8.56 14.68 6.92
N LEU A 97 -7.23 14.79 6.99
CA LEU A 97 -6.30 13.74 6.54
C LEU A 97 -6.52 12.41 7.27
N THR A 98 -6.66 12.46 8.60
CA THR A 98 -6.81 11.23 9.40
C THR A 98 -8.15 10.55 9.18
N PHE A 99 -9.21 11.32 8.90
CA PHE A 99 -10.52 10.78 8.55
C PHE A 99 -10.50 10.11 7.18
N SER A 100 -9.95 10.78 6.15
CA SER A 100 -9.83 10.17 4.82
C SER A 100 -8.93 8.92 4.86
N ASN A 101 -7.85 8.94 5.64
CA ASN A 101 -6.98 7.79 5.83
C ASN A 101 -7.70 6.58 6.44
N GLU A 102 -8.60 6.79 7.40
CA GLU A 102 -9.40 5.72 7.98
C GLU A 102 -10.33 5.07 6.95
N LEU A 103 -10.96 5.88 6.10
CA LEU A 103 -11.83 5.37 5.03
C LEU A 103 -11.02 4.59 3.99
N ILE A 104 -9.93 5.17 3.48
CA ILE A 104 -9.11 4.54 2.45
C ILE A 104 -8.49 3.24 3.00
N SER A 105 -7.86 3.26 4.18
CA SER A 105 -7.26 2.05 4.75
C SER A 105 -8.25 0.92 5.05
N ARG A 106 -9.52 1.25 5.36
CA ARG A 106 -10.60 0.26 5.45
C ARG A 106 -10.87 -0.36 4.08
N ASP A 107 -10.94 0.47 3.04
CA ASP A 107 -11.27 0.03 1.68
C ASP A 107 -10.14 -0.84 1.11
N GLU A 108 -8.87 -0.46 1.31
CA GLU A 108 -7.70 -1.29 0.98
C GLU A 108 -7.71 -2.65 1.71
N GLY A 109 -8.11 -2.64 2.99
CA GLY A 109 -8.30 -3.87 3.77
C GLY A 109 -9.33 -4.80 3.13
N LEU A 110 -10.46 -4.25 2.69
CA LEU A 110 -11.51 -5.01 2.00
C LEU A 110 -11.03 -5.56 0.65
N HIS A 111 -10.24 -4.80 -0.10
CA HIS A 111 -9.66 -5.26 -1.37
C HIS A 111 -8.66 -6.40 -1.16
N CYS A 112 -7.82 -6.30 -0.14
CA CYS A 112 -6.88 -7.34 0.27
C CYS A 112 -7.62 -8.63 0.69
N ASP A 113 -8.64 -8.52 1.54
CA ASP A 113 -9.47 -9.65 1.96
C ASP A 113 -10.13 -10.35 0.75
N PHE A 114 -10.58 -9.55 -0.22
CA PHE A 114 -11.16 -10.08 -1.45
C PHE A 114 -10.15 -10.84 -2.32
N ALA A 115 -8.91 -10.35 -2.40
CA ALA A 115 -7.83 -11.07 -3.08
C ALA A 115 -7.55 -12.42 -2.40
N CYS A 116 -7.51 -12.45 -1.06
CA CYS A 116 -7.34 -13.66 -0.27
C CYS A 116 -8.50 -14.65 -0.50
N LEU A 117 -9.75 -14.15 -0.51
CA LEU A 117 -10.93 -14.95 -0.81
C LEU A 117 -10.83 -15.60 -2.20
N LEU A 118 -10.51 -14.84 -3.24
CA LEU A 118 -10.32 -15.38 -4.58
C LEU A 118 -9.20 -16.43 -4.62
N TYR A 119 -8.10 -16.21 -3.89
CA TYR A 119 -6.98 -17.15 -3.83
C TYR A 119 -7.40 -18.47 -3.16
N SER A 120 -8.22 -18.38 -2.11
CA SER A 120 -8.77 -19.55 -1.43
C SER A 120 -9.64 -20.43 -2.36
N LEU A 121 -10.28 -19.82 -3.35
CA LEU A 121 -11.15 -20.52 -4.32
C LEU A 121 -10.36 -21.16 -5.47
N LEU A 122 -9.04 -20.92 -5.56
CA LEU A 122 -8.19 -21.52 -6.59
C LEU A 122 -8.01 -23.02 -6.38
N ARG A 123 -8.20 -23.79 -7.46
CA ARG A 123 -7.90 -25.23 -7.50
C ARG A 123 -6.39 -25.50 -7.51
N LYS A 124 -5.62 -24.66 -8.20
CA LYS A 124 -4.16 -24.73 -8.28
C LYS A 124 -3.59 -23.48 -7.61
N ARG A 125 -3.16 -23.63 -6.37
CA ARG A 125 -2.46 -22.59 -5.61
C ARG A 125 -0.96 -22.68 -5.85
N LEU A 126 -0.25 -21.61 -5.53
CA LEU A 126 1.21 -21.60 -5.58
C LEU A 126 1.78 -22.47 -4.47
N HIS A 127 3.02 -22.93 -4.67
CA HIS A 127 3.80 -23.47 -3.58
C HIS A 127 4.03 -22.40 -2.51
N TRP A 128 3.92 -22.79 -1.24
CA TRP A 128 4.07 -21.90 -0.10
C TRP A 128 5.36 -21.06 -0.15
N GLN A 129 6.47 -21.67 -0.58
CA GLN A 129 7.77 -21.00 -0.71
C GLN A 129 7.71 -19.79 -1.67
N LYS A 130 6.94 -19.90 -2.76
CA LYS A 130 6.77 -18.80 -3.72
C LYS A 130 5.94 -17.67 -3.12
N VAL A 131 4.84 -17.99 -2.43
CA VAL A 131 4.01 -16.99 -1.73
C VAL A 131 4.84 -16.24 -0.70
N HIS A 132 5.56 -16.98 0.15
CA HIS A 132 6.40 -16.39 1.18
C HIS A 132 7.50 -15.51 0.60
N HIS A 133 8.11 -15.91 -0.51
CA HIS A 133 9.11 -15.09 -1.20
C HIS A 133 8.53 -13.77 -1.70
N MET A 134 7.37 -13.79 -2.36
CA MET A 134 6.72 -12.57 -2.85
C MET A 134 6.32 -11.64 -1.72
N VAL A 135 5.76 -12.18 -0.63
CA VAL A 135 5.40 -11.41 0.56
C VAL A 135 6.63 -10.81 1.23
N HIS A 136 7.73 -11.57 1.32
CA HIS A 136 8.98 -11.08 1.89
C HIS A 136 9.56 -9.90 1.11
N GLU A 137 9.60 -9.98 -0.23
CA GLU A 137 10.06 -8.85 -1.07
C GLU A 137 9.21 -7.60 -0.85
N ALA A 138 7.88 -7.76 -0.77
CA ALA A 138 6.98 -6.64 -0.49
C ALA A 138 7.25 -6.00 0.88
N VAL A 139 7.51 -6.82 1.91
CA VAL A 139 7.87 -6.35 3.26
C VAL A 139 9.17 -5.58 3.26
N GLU A 140 10.21 -6.06 2.57
CA GLU A 140 11.49 -5.38 2.48
C GLU A 140 11.35 -4.00 1.83
N ILE A 141 10.63 -3.94 0.70
CA ILE A 141 10.39 -2.69 -0.03
C ILE A 141 9.58 -1.69 0.81
N GLU A 142 8.50 -2.13 1.48
CA GLU A 142 7.70 -1.25 2.34
C GLU A 142 8.50 -0.77 3.56
N THR A 143 9.29 -1.66 4.16
CA THR A 143 10.14 -1.31 5.31
C THR A 143 11.17 -0.27 4.92
N GLN A 144 11.86 -0.46 3.80
CA GLN A 144 12.82 0.50 3.27
C GLN A 144 12.14 1.86 3.02
N PHE A 145 10.95 1.85 2.43
CA PHE A 145 10.20 3.07 2.15
C PHE A 145 9.90 3.89 3.42
N VAL A 146 9.32 3.28 4.46
CA VAL A 146 8.84 4.02 5.65
C VAL A 146 9.92 4.24 6.72
N CYS A 147 11.00 3.47 6.71
CA CYS A 147 12.08 3.60 7.68
C CYS A 147 13.25 4.43 7.14
N GLU A 148 13.54 4.40 5.84
CA GLU A 148 14.71 5.04 5.25
C GLU A 148 14.35 6.21 4.34
N ALA A 149 13.46 6.00 3.36
CA ALA A 149 13.18 7.01 2.35
C ALA A 149 12.23 8.12 2.85
N LEU A 150 11.24 7.75 3.66
CA LEU A 150 10.36 8.67 4.36
C LEU A 150 10.34 8.30 5.86
N PRO A 151 11.42 8.58 6.61
CA PRO A 151 11.59 8.03 7.95
C PRO A 151 10.42 8.42 8.86
N CYS A 152 9.66 7.43 9.33
CA CYS A 152 8.59 7.65 10.30
C CYS A 152 9.11 8.28 11.62
N ALA A 153 10.41 8.22 11.87
CA ALA A 153 11.10 8.97 12.92
C ALA A 153 10.87 10.49 12.84
N LEU A 154 10.70 11.05 11.64
CA LEU A 154 10.44 12.49 11.45
C LEU A 154 9.13 12.94 12.10
N ILE A 155 8.15 12.04 12.27
CA ILE A 155 6.88 12.31 12.95
C ILE A 155 6.83 11.76 14.39
N GLY A 156 7.98 11.31 14.91
CA GLY A 156 8.13 10.81 16.28
C GLY A 156 7.77 9.33 16.47
N MET A 157 7.78 8.52 15.39
CA MET A 157 7.63 7.06 15.49
C MET A 157 8.99 6.36 15.60
N ASN A 158 9.00 5.12 16.08
CA ASN A 158 10.20 4.30 16.15
C ASN A 158 10.28 3.37 14.93
N SER A 159 11.37 3.47 14.16
CA SER A 159 11.55 2.68 12.94
C SER A 159 11.57 1.16 13.20
N SER A 160 12.10 0.69 14.34
CA SER A 160 12.09 -0.73 14.69
C SER A 160 10.66 -1.24 14.93
N LEU A 161 9.83 -0.46 15.61
CA LEU A 161 8.41 -0.78 15.79
C LEU A 161 7.64 -0.72 14.48
N MET A 162 7.96 0.23 13.60
CA MET A 162 7.35 0.30 12.26
C MET A 162 7.70 -0.93 11.41
N SER A 163 8.97 -1.34 11.39
CA SER A 163 9.40 -2.58 10.74
C SER A 163 8.70 -3.81 11.32
N GLN A 164 8.53 -3.89 12.64
CA GLN A 164 7.77 -4.97 13.28
C GLN A 164 6.30 -4.95 12.87
N TYR A 165 5.68 -3.77 12.79
CA TYR A 165 4.30 -3.60 12.35
C TYR A 165 4.11 -4.11 10.91
N ILE A 166 5.01 -3.76 9.97
CA ILE A 166 4.92 -4.25 8.58
C ILE A 166 5.02 -5.78 8.54
N LYS A 167 5.94 -6.37 9.30
CA LYS A 167 6.07 -7.83 9.43
C LYS A 167 4.79 -8.47 9.98
N PHE A 168 4.19 -7.87 10.99
CA PHE A 168 2.90 -8.33 11.54
C PHE A 168 1.77 -8.29 10.48
N VAL A 169 1.70 -7.21 9.68
CA VAL A 169 0.72 -7.10 8.60
C VAL A 169 0.91 -8.20 7.56
N ALA A 170 2.16 -8.50 7.20
CA ALA A 170 2.50 -9.57 6.27
C ALA A 170 2.23 -10.97 6.84
N ASP A 171 2.56 -11.21 8.11
CA ASP A 171 2.22 -12.46 8.80
C ASP A 171 0.71 -12.68 8.79
N ARG A 172 -0.08 -11.62 9.03
CA ARG A 172 -1.55 -11.69 8.93
C ARG A 172 -2.04 -12.02 7.52
N LEU A 173 -1.40 -11.49 6.47
CA LEU A 173 -1.74 -11.83 5.09
C LEU A 173 -1.47 -13.31 4.76
N LEU A 174 -0.46 -13.89 5.40
CA LEU A 174 -0.04 -15.27 5.17
C LEU A 174 -0.90 -16.33 5.87
N HIS A 175 -1.76 -15.96 6.82
CA HIS A 175 -2.59 -16.85 7.64
C HIS A 175 -4.07 -16.77 7.26
#